data_AF-B8MB66-F1
#
_entry.id   AF-B8MB66-F1
#
_cell.length_a   1.000
_cell.length_b   1.000
_cell.length_c   1.000
_cell.angle_alpha   90.00
_cell.angle_beta   90.00
_cell.angle_gamma   90.00
#
_symmetry.space_group_name_H-M   'P 1'
#
loop_
_entity.id
_entity.type
_entity.pdbx_description
1 polymer ?
#
loop_
_entity_poly.entity_id
_entity_poly.type
_entity_poly.pdbx_seq_one_letter_code
_entity_poly.pdbx_strand_id
1 'polypeptide(L)'
;MDTKSSPLRGNQVQKPSSQHVLSHSRSGLRLSKHHRDRAVSDAKEKELPLVERTNAMSVQDFVSRYIDPSQLQLNIATKLEDDSSTTTTTTAPIQIYSASTIPSLDFEGCFSLIETTSAENYKASSMGWSPSKKRKEMRLPDMRFMVLRGPPQASPIPQRNSSNNNNNKRTTRNSSGTSTPGESEVSSTSESGPETAPTAAATTTTTSPHSEVLGFLSFMTTYEDGKKVLYCYEIHIHPSLQGQGIGRHLMSLFEETGRRIGLEKGMLTVFRANSPAVGFYSRLGYTVDEYSPGPRKLRNGTVKEPDYLILSKAF
;
A
#
# COMPACT_ATOMS: atom_id res chain seq x y z
N MET A 1 -59.14 -14.55 -24.22
CA MET A 1 -58.27 -13.53 -23.60
C MET A 1 -57.07 -14.25 -23.06
N ASP A 2 -56.05 -14.34 -23.92
CA ASP A 2 -54.90 -15.22 -23.78
C ASP A 2 -53.96 -14.79 -22.65
N THR A 3 -53.78 -15.66 -21.67
CA THR A 3 -52.76 -15.56 -20.63
C THR A 3 -51.59 -16.48 -21.00
N LYS A 4 -50.55 -15.91 -21.63
CA LYS A 4 -49.25 -16.58 -21.78
C LYS A 4 -48.31 -16.17 -20.65
N SER A 5 -48.03 -17.16 -19.80
CA SER A 5 -46.98 -17.18 -18.79
C SER A 5 -45.59 -17.19 -19.42
N SER A 6 -44.62 -16.44 -18.87
CA SER A 6 -43.18 -16.60 -19.15
C SER A 6 -42.35 -16.07 -17.96
N PRO A 7 -41.35 -16.85 -17.45
CA PRO A 7 -40.53 -16.50 -16.29
C PRO A 7 -39.08 -16.13 -16.67
N LEU A 8 -38.47 -15.15 -16.02
CA LEU A 8 -37.01 -14.89 -16.05
C LEU A 8 -36.56 -14.43 -14.65
N ARG A 9 -36.11 -15.36 -13.79
CA ARG A 9 -34.71 -15.80 -13.53
C ARG A 9 -33.72 -14.68 -13.22
N GLY A 10 -33.17 -14.77 -12.00
CA GLY A 10 -32.22 -13.83 -11.42
C GLY A 10 -30.79 -14.00 -11.94
N ASN A 11 -30.07 -12.88 -11.98
CA ASN A 11 -28.65 -12.84 -12.29
C ASN A 11 -27.82 -13.06 -11.03
N GLN A 12 -27.16 -14.20 -10.99
CA GLN A 12 -26.12 -14.56 -10.05
C GLN A 12 -24.77 -14.06 -10.60
N VAL A 13 -24.02 -13.35 -9.76
CA VAL A 13 -22.69 -12.79 -10.06
C VAL A 13 -21.69 -13.93 -10.27
N GLN A 14 -21.11 -14.03 -11.46
CA GLN A 14 -20.07 -15.00 -11.79
C GLN A 14 -18.70 -14.54 -11.31
N LYS A 15 -18.03 -15.42 -10.56
CA LYS A 15 -16.58 -15.44 -10.35
C LYS A 15 -15.93 -16.25 -11.49
N PRO A 16 -14.74 -15.91 -12.00
CA PRO A 16 -14.08 -16.72 -13.00
C PRO A 16 -13.41 -17.95 -12.35
N SER A 17 -13.77 -19.13 -12.83
CA SER A 17 -13.16 -20.43 -12.54
C SER A 17 -12.62 -20.99 -13.87
N SER A 18 -11.32 -21.28 -13.94
CA SER A 18 -10.67 -21.88 -15.10
C SER A 18 -10.43 -23.36 -14.85
N GLN A 19 -11.25 -24.22 -15.47
CA GLN A 19 -10.93 -25.63 -15.71
C GLN A 19 -11.43 -26.02 -17.10
N HIS A 20 -10.50 -26.28 -18.02
CA HIS A 20 -10.80 -26.76 -19.37
C HIS A 20 -10.57 -28.28 -19.41
N VAL A 21 -11.63 -29.04 -19.71
CA VAL A 21 -11.58 -30.49 -19.94
C VAL A 21 -11.40 -30.71 -21.45
N LEU A 22 -10.36 -31.46 -21.81
CA LEU A 22 -10.04 -31.91 -23.17
C LEU A 22 -10.88 -33.14 -23.53
N SER A 23 -11.69 -33.05 -24.59
CA SER A 23 -12.30 -34.21 -25.24
C SER A 23 -11.36 -34.77 -26.31
N HIS A 24 -11.17 -36.08 -26.27
CA HIS A 24 -10.37 -36.84 -27.24
C HIS A 24 -11.19 -37.09 -28.50
N SER A 25 -10.64 -36.79 -29.68
CA SER A 25 -11.08 -37.43 -30.92
C SER A 25 -9.85 -37.76 -31.78
N ARG A 26 -9.63 -39.05 -31.99
CA ARG A 26 -8.60 -39.61 -32.84
C ARG A 26 -9.06 -39.52 -34.30
N SER A 27 -8.26 -38.90 -35.16
CA SER A 27 -8.20 -39.29 -36.57
C SER A 27 -6.81 -38.95 -37.11
N GLY A 28 -6.11 -39.97 -37.59
CA GLY A 28 -4.78 -39.84 -38.17
C GLY A 28 -4.87 -39.34 -39.60
N LEU A 29 -4.18 -38.25 -39.90
CA LEU A 29 -3.75 -37.93 -41.25
C LEU A 29 -2.24 -37.70 -41.26
N ARG A 30 -1.57 -38.53 -42.06
CA ARG A 30 -0.14 -38.50 -42.35
C ARG A 30 0.12 -37.30 -43.27
N LEU A 31 0.63 -36.19 -42.75
CA LEU A 31 1.08 -35.06 -43.58
C LEU A 31 2.56 -35.20 -43.96
N SER A 32 2.84 -34.94 -45.23
CA SER A 32 4.11 -35.16 -45.91
C SER A 32 5.21 -34.20 -45.47
N LYS A 33 6.46 -34.64 -45.62
CA LYS A 33 7.71 -34.04 -45.16
C LYS A 33 8.00 -32.60 -45.69
N HIS A 34 7.20 -32.10 -46.63
CA HIS A 34 7.36 -30.76 -47.24
C HIS A 34 6.61 -29.62 -46.52
N HIS A 35 5.88 -29.89 -45.43
CA HIS A 35 5.29 -28.84 -44.58
C HIS A 35 6.15 -28.46 -43.36
N ARG A 36 7.30 -29.14 -43.15
CA ARG A 36 8.21 -28.80 -42.04
C ARG A 36 9.06 -27.56 -42.33
N ASP A 37 9.45 -27.33 -43.58
CA ASP A 37 10.38 -26.23 -43.91
C ASP A 37 9.71 -24.86 -44.05
N ARG A 38 8.36 -24.81 -44.03
CA ARG A 38 7.59 -23.56 -44.04
C ARG A 38 7.05 -23.15 -42.65
N ALA A 39 7.17 -24.04 -41.67
CA ALA A 39 6.80 -23.77 -40.27
C ALA A 39 7.96 -23.19 -39.44
N VAL A 40 9.14 -23.03 -40.04
CA VAL A 40 10.37 -22.56 -39.37
C VAL A 40 10.61 -21.06 -39.59
N SER A 41 9.74 -20.34 -40.31
CA SER A 41 9.93 -18.90 -40.61
C SER A 41 8.89 -17.93 -40.06
N ASP A 42 7.91 -18.36 -39.26
CA ASP A 42 6.84 -17.46 -38.73
C ASP A 42 6.71 -17.42 -37.20
N ALA A 43 7.59 -18.08 -36.46
CA ALA A 43 7.69 -17.91 -35.01
C ALA A 43 8.58 -16.69 -34.68
N LYS A 44 8.21 -15.51 -35.17
CA LYS A 44 8.69 -14.26 -34.56
C LYS A 44 8.09 -14.25 -33.16
N GLU A 45 8.90 -14.52 -32.13
CA GLU A 45 8.50 -14.45 -30.72
C GLU A 45 7.62 -13.21 -30.55
N LYS A 46 6.32 -13.41 -30.35
CA LYS A 46 5.41 -12.28 -30.16
C LYS A 46 5.82 -11.63 -28.86
N GLU A 47 6.48 -10.48 -28.97
CA GLU A 47 6.77 -9.65 -27.81
C GLU A 47 5.49 -9.53 -26.96
N LEU A 48 5.64 -9.68 -25.64
CA LEU A 48 4.53 -9.53 -24.70
C LEU A 48 3.80 -8.20 -24.98
N PRO A 49 2.46 -8.15 -24.85
CA PRO A 49 1.74 -6.90 -24.99
C PRO A 49 2.23 -5.87 -23.97
N LEU A 50 1.93 -4.59 -24.23
CA LEU A 50 2.60 -3.46 -23.56
C LEU A 50 2.49 -3.53 -22.03
N VAL A 51 1.32 -3.91 -21.51
CA VAL A 51 1.06 -3.97 -20.07
C VAL A 51 1.89 -5.09 -19.44
N GLU A 52 1.81 -6.30 -19.98
CA GLU A 52 2.53 -7.48 -19.48
C GLU A 52 4.04 -7.28 -19.56
N ARG A 53 4.54 -6.72 -20.66
CA ARG A 53 5.96 -6.40 -20.82
C ARG A 53 6.42 -5.38 -19.78
N THR A 54 5.58 -4.38 -19.46
CA THR A 54 5.89 -3.35 -18.46
C THR A 54 5.88 -3.92 -17.04
N ASN A 55 4.92 -4.79 -16.73
CA ASN A 55 4.83 -5.44 -15.42
C ASN A 55 5.96 -6.45 -15.20
N ALA A 56 6.44 -7.11 -16.26
CA ALA A 56 7.58 -8.02 -16.21
C ALA A 56 8.94 -7.31 -15.99
N MET A 57 9.03 -5.99 -16.11
CA MET A 57 10.29 -5.27 -15.93
C MET A 57 10.74 -5.26 -14.47
N SER A 58 12.05 -5.41 -14.26
CA SER A 58 12.67 -5.10 -12.98
C SER A 58 12.40 -3.63 -12.59
N VAL A 59 12.48 -3.32 -11.30
CA VAL A 59 12.35 -1.93 -10.84
C VAL A 59 13.41 -1.04 -11.49
N GLN A 60 14.65 -1.52 -11.63
CA GLN A 60 15.73 -0.76 -12.24
C GLN A 60 15.44 -0.43 -13.71
N ASP A 61 15.03 -1.42 -14.50
CA ASP A 61 14.72 -1.22 -15.92
C ASP A 61 13.53 -0.27 -16.09
N PHE A 62 12.49 -0.45 -15.28
CA PHE A 62 11.32 0.41 -15.26
C PHE A 62 11.70 1.87 -15.00
N VAL A 63 12.51 2.11 -13.96
CA VAL A 63 12.98 3.46 -13.61
C VAL A 63 13.83 4.04 -14.74
N SER A 64 14.80 3.28 -15.26
CA SER A 64 15.68 3.76 -16.33
C SER A 64 14.93 4.18 -17.60
N ARG A 65 13.81 3.52 -17.88
CA ARG A 65 13.07 3.69 -19.14
C ARG A 65 11.95 4.72 -19.03
N TYR A 66 11.27 4.79 -17.89
CA TYR A 66 10.02 5.54 -17.78
C TYR A 66 10.03 6.65 -16.73
N ILE A 67 11.11 6.81 -15.95
CA ILE A 67 11.16 7.80 -14.87
C ILE A 67 12.27 8.80 -15.16
N ASP A 68 11.96 10.09 -15.00
CA ASP A 68 12.97 11.15 -15.00
C ASP A 68 13.66 11.22 -13.63
N PRO A 69 14.98 10.96 -13.52
CA PRO A 69 15.68 11.00 -12.25
C PRO A 69 15.61 12.37 -11.55
N SER A 70 15.45 13.47 -12.31
CA SER A 70 15.31 14.81 -11.73
C SER A 70 14.01 15.00 -10.93
N GLN A 71 13.01 14.16 -11.17
CA GLN A 71 11.73 14.18 -10.46
C GLN A 71 11.72 13.31 -9.20
N LEU A 72 12.79 12.54 -8.93
CA LEU A 72 12.90 11.63 -7.78
C LEU A 72 13.36 12.32 -6.49
N GLN A 73 13.32 13.65 -6.44
CA GLN A 73 13.61 14.43 -5.25
C GLN A 73 12.64 15.60 -5.17
N LEU A 74 12.26 15.98 -3.95
CA LEU A 74 11.50 17.20 -3.69
C LEU A 74 11.93 17.87 -2.40
N ASN A 75 11.77 19.19 -2.35
CA ASN A 75 11.97 19.94 -1.13
C ASN A 75 10.70 19.88 -0.27
N ILE A 76 10.87 19.48 0.99
CA ILE A 76 9.81 19.46 1.99
C ILE A 76 10.13 20.47 3.08
N ALA A 77 9.10 21.13 3.59
CA ALA A 77 9.20 22.08 4.68
C ALA A 77 8.66 21.46 5.97
N THR A 78 9.50 21.35 7.00
CA THR A 78 9.12 20.86 8.32
C THR A 78 9.18 22.01 9.34
N LYS A 79 8.21 22.05 10.25
CA LYS A 79 8.23 22.97 11.40
C LYS A 79 9.09 22.34 12.49
N LEU A 80 10.03 23.09 13.06
CA LEU A 80 10.78 22.65 14.23
C LEU A 80 9.87 22.70 15.47
N GLU A 81 9.97 21.71 16.35
CA GLU A 81 9.09 21.57 17.52
C GLU A 81 9.32 22.66 18.59
N ASP A 82 10.48 23.34 18.58
CA ASP A 82 10.91 24.27 19.64
C ASP A 82 10.78 25.77 19.29
N ASP A 83 10.39 26.16 18.07
CA ASP A 83 10.17 27.57 17.74
C ASP A 83 9.12 27.75 16.64
N SER A 84 8.01 28.41 16.98
CA SER A 84 6.79 28.56 16.16
C SER A 84 7.02 29.26 14.80
N SER A 85 8.20 29.85 14.57
CA SER A 85 8.52 30.59 13.35
C SER A 85 9.54 29.95 12.41
N THR A 86 10.32 28.95 12.84
CA THR A 86 11.43 28.44 12.03
C THR A 86 11.04 27.19 11.24
N THR A 87 11.00 27.34 9.91
CA THR A 87 10.71 26.23 8.98
C THR A 87 12.01 25.76 8.34
N THR A 88 12.33 24.48 8.49
CA THR A 88 13.49 23.87 7.83
C THR A 88 13.05 23.25 6.52
N THR A 89 13.71 23.62 5.42
CA THR A 89 13.50 22.98 4.12
C THR A 89 14.58 21.93 3.91
N THR A 90 14.16 20.69 3.60
CA THR A 90 15.07 19.57 3.35
C THR A 90 14.70 18.89 2.03
N THR A 91 15.70 18.45 1.27
CA THR A 91 15.47 17.64 0.07
C THR A 91 15.24 16.18 0.46
N ALA A 92 14.08 15.65 0.09
CA ALA A 92 13.61 14.32 0.40
C ALA A 92 13.55 13.46 -0.88
N PRO A 93 14.17 12.26 -0.90
CA PRO A 93 14.17 11.40 -2.06
C PRO A 93 12.87 10.59 -2.19
N ILE A 94 12.47 10.32 -3.43
CA ILE A 94 11.45 9.35 -3.79
C ILE A 94 12.13 8.06 -4.23
N GLN A 95 11.84 6.95 -3.56
CA GLN A 95 12.31 5.62 -3.94
C GLN A 95 11.18 4.85 -4.62
N ILE A 96 11.51 4.09 -5.66
CA ILE A 96 10.55 3.28 -6.39
C ILE A 96 10.75 1.80 -6.03
N TYR A 97 9.66 1.11 -5.73
CA TYR A 97 9.66 -0.32 -5.44
C TYR A 97 8.55 -1.06 -6.19
N SER A 98 8.67 -2.38 -6.26
CA SER A 98 7.57 -3.30 -6.55
C SER A 98 7.06 -3.94 -5.25
N ALA A 99 5.91 -4.62 -5.30
CA ALA A 99 5.37 -5.38 -4.19
C ALA A 99 6.34 -6.42 -3.58
N SER A 100 7.26 -6.96 -4.40
CA SER A 100 8.25 -7.95 -3.96
C SER A 100 9.53 -7.33 -3.43
N THR A 101 9.87 -6.10 -3.85
CA THR A 101 11.14 -5.44 -3.49
C THR A 101 11.00 -4.37 -2.41
N ILE A 102 9.79 -3.95 -2.04
CA ILE A 102 9.58 -2.95 -1.00
C ILE A 102 10.04 -3.47 0.38
N PRO A 103 10.91 -2.74 1.10
CA PRO A 103 11.33 -3.11 2.45
C PRO A 103 10.15 -3.17 3.43
N SER A 104 10.21 -4.06 4.42
CA SER A 104 9.11 -4.23 5.39
C SER A 104 8.77 -2.94 6.16
N LEU A 105 9.77 -2.15 6.53
CA LEU A 105 9.55 -0.87 7.23
C LEU A 105 8.80 0.13 6.36
N ASP A 106 9.07 0.16 5.05
CA ASP A 106 8.44 1.08 4.11
C ASP A 106 7.02 0.64 3.81
N PHE A 107 6.84 -0.67 3.65
CA PHE A 107 5.54 -1.28 3.48
C PHE A 107 4.62 -0.96 4.67
N GLU A 108 5.10 -1.13 5.90
CA GLU A 108 4.34 -0.79 7.10
C GLU A 108 4.18 0.73 7.30
N GLY A 109 5.15 1.55 6.87
CA GLY A 109 5.00 3.01 6.82
C GLY A 109 3.90 3.46 5.86
N CYS A 110 3.85 2.89 4.65
CA CYS A 110 2.78 3.12 3.70
C CYS A 110 1.43 2.65 4.25
N PHE A 111 1.37 1.47 4.87
CA PHE A 111 0.14 0.95 5.48
C PHE A 111 -0.36 1.88 6.60
N SER A 112 0.54 2.32 7.49
CA SER A 112 0.22 3.26 8.57
C SER A 112 -0.37 4.55 8.02
N LEU A 113 0.20 5.10 6.95
CA LEU A 113 -0.35 6.29 6.29
C LEU A 113 -1.77 6.06 5.78
N ILE A 114 -2.09 4.93 5.13
CA ILE A 114 -3.46 4.62 4.69
C ILE A 114 -4.41 4.57 5.90
N GLU A 115 -3.98 3.92 6.99
CA GLU A 115 -4.79 3.80 8.19
C GLU A 115 -5.10 5.16 8.81
N THR A 116 -4.09 6.03 8.92
CA THR A 116 -4.23 7.38 9.47
C THR A 116 -5.10 8.29 8.60
N THR A 117 -4.97 8.26 7.27
CA THR A 117 -5.61 9.25 6.39
C THR A 117 -6.97 8.79 5.85
N SER A 118 -7.20 7.47 5.77
CA SER A 118 -8.30 6.94 4.94
C SER A 118 -9.11 5.83 5.58
N ALA A 119 -8.69 5.23 6.70
CA ALA A 119 -9.47 4.16 7.34
C ALA A 119 -10.91 4.58 7.66
N GLU A 120 -11.14 5.84 8.04
CA GLU A 120 -12.48 6.37 8.31
C GLU A 120 -13.36 6.40 7.05
N ASN A 121 -12.80 6.84 5.91
CA ASN A 121 -13.51 6.81 4.64
C ASN A 121 -13.87 5.38 4.23
N TYR A 122 -12.94 4.42 4.41
CA TYR A 122 -13.21 3.00 4.17
C TYR A 122 -14.32 2.46 5.09
N LYS A 123 -14.28 2.75 6.40
CA LYS A 123 -15.28 2.33 7.39
C LYS A 123 -16.67 2.88 7.08
N ALA A 124 -16.75 4.11 6.59
CA ALA A 124 -18.01 4.76 6.22
C ALA A 124 -18.55 4.29 4.85
N SER A 125 -17.74 3.59 4.06
CA SER A 125 -18.11 3.09 2.74
C SER A 125 -18.67 1.66 2.78
N SER A 126 -19.30 1.25 1.68
CA SER A 126 -19.72 -0.12 1.41
C SER A 126 -18.54 -1.10 1.21
N MET A 127 -17.32 -0.60 0.99
CA MET A 127 -16.12 -1.44 0.88
C MET A 127 -15.65 -1.95 2.25
N GLY A 128 -15.85 -1.16 3.31
CA GLY A 128 -15.40 -1.45 4.66
C GLY A 128 -13.88 -1.36 4.85
N TRP A 129 -13.42 -1.40 6.10
CA TRP A 129 -12.00 -1.41 6.46
C TRP A 129 -11.58 -2.76 7.03
N SER A 130 -10.50 -3.34 6.48
CA SER A 130 -9.88 -4.54 7.02
C SER A 130 -8.37 -4.46 6.82
N PRO A 131 -7.58 -4.27 7.90
CA PRO A 131 -6.13 -4.16 7.83
C PRO A 131 -5.45 -5.31 7.09
N SER A 132 -5.92 -6.54 7.30
CA SER A 132 -5.35 -7.73 6.67
C SER A 132 -5.69 -7.82 5.18
N LYS A 133 -6.92 -7.48 4.78
CA LYS A 133 -7.29 -7.40 3.36
C LYS A 133 -6.50 -6.30 2.66
N LYS A 134 -6.34 -5.14 3.30
CA LYS A 134 -5.62 -4.02 2.71
C LYS A 134 -4.13 -4.33 2.52
N ARG A 135 -3.47 -4.96 3.49
CA ARG A 135 -2.09 -5.44 3.32
C ARG A 135 -1.96 -6.45 2.17
N LYS A 136 -2.94 -7.35 2.00
CA LYS A 136 -2.95 -8.30 0.86
C LYS A 136 -3.11 -7.57 -0.48
N GLU A 137 -3.98 -6.58 -0.54
CA GLU A 137 -4.17 -5.74 -1.73
C GLU A 137 -2.89 -4.97 -2.10
N MET A 138 -2.20 -4.39 -1.11
CA MET A 138 -0.90 -3.73 -1.32
C MET A 138 0.20 -4.68 -1.80
N ARG A 139 0.03 -6.00 -1.67
CA ARG A 139 0.99 -7.03 -2.10
C ARG A 139 0.62 -7.70 -3.42
N LEU A 140 -0.33 -7.15 -4.17
CA LEU A 140 -0.65 -7.65 -5.50
C LEU A 140 0.60 -7.60 -6.42
N PRO A 141 0.84 -8.61 -7.30
CA PRO A 141 2.14 -8.79 -7.98
C PRO A 141 2.63 -7.60 -8.79
N ASP A 142 1.72 -6.89 -9.46
CA ASP A 142 2.04 -5.79 -10.37
C ASP A 142 2.04 -4.41 -9.68
N MET A 143 1.86 -4.38 -8.35
CA MET A 143 1.86 -3.14 -7.58
C MET A 143 3.27 -2.54 -7.55
N ARG A 144 3.35 -1.25 -7.89
CA ARG A 144 4.54 -0.42 -7.74
C ARG A 144 4.27 0.72 -6.77
N PHE A 145 5.33 1.20 -6.13
CA PHE A 145 5.29 2.24 -5.11
C PHE A 145 6.27 3.35 -5.45
N MET A 146 5.85 4.60 -5.32
CA MET A 146 6.70 5.78 -5.21
C MET A 146 6.67 6.22 -3.75
N VAL A 147 7.76 6.05 -3.01
CA VAL A 147 7.84 6.28 -1.56
C VAL A 147 8.73 7.49 -1.27
N LEU A 148 8.13 8.55 -0.73
CA LEU A 148 8.85 9.73 -0.26
C LEU A 148 9.42 9.46 1.14
N ARG A 149 10.75 9.56 1.26
CA ARG A 149 11.47 9.31 2.52
C ARG A 149 11.89 10.60 3.19
N GLY A 150 11.75 10.65 4.51
CA GLY A 150 12.32 11.72 5.30
C GLY A 150 13.85 11.70 5.35
N PRO A 151 14.46 12.74 5.92
CA PRO A 151 15.88 12.69 6.22
C PRO A 151 16.19 11.49 7.13
N PRO A 152 17.40 10.91 7.04
CA PRO A 152 17.83 9.86 7.96
C PRO A 152 17.68 10.36 9.41
N GLN A 153 16.86 9.69 10.20
CA GLN A 153 16.78 9.95 11.64
C GLN A 153 18.07 9.43 12.30
N ALA A 154 18.72 10.25 13.12
CA ALA A 154 19.83 9.78 13.93
C ALA A 154 19.32 8.66 14.85
N SER A 155 20.00 7.52 14.89
CA SER A 155 19.60 6.41 15.75
C SER A 155 19.50 6.90 17.21
N PRO A 156 18.45 6.53 17.96
CA PRO A 156 18.40 6.83 19.38
C PRO A 156 19.60 6.15 20.06
N ILE A 157 20.46 6.96 20.69
CA ILE A 157 21.57 6.46 21.51
C ILE A 157 20.94 5.57 22.59
N PRO A 158 21.39 4.31 22.75
CA PRO A 158 20.91 3.48 23.84
C PRO A 158 21.23 4.19 25.16
N GLN A 159 20.20 4.68 25.86
CA GLN A 159 20.39 5.20 27.20
C GLN A 159 20.80 4.04 28.11
N ARG A 160 22.11 3.98 28.39
CA ARG A 160 22.69 3.11 29.40
C ARG A 160 22.17 3.60 30.75
N ASN A 161 21.17 2.91 31.30
CA ASN A 161 20.74 3.12 32.68
C ASN A 161 21.92 2.81 33.62
N SER A 162 22.68 3.84 33.97
CA SER A 162 23.59 3.80 35.10
C SER A 162 22.76 3.93 36.38
N SER A 163 22.22 2.82 36.86
CA SER A 163 21.79 2.71 38.26
C SER A 163 23.04 2.75 39.13
N ASN A 164 23.44 3.96 39.52
CA ASN A 164 24.57 4.18 40.40
C ASN A 164 24.14 3.86 41.83
N ASN A 165 24.87 2.91 42.41
CA ASN A 165 24.79 2.47 43.78
C ASN A 165 25.38 3.56 44.70
N ASN A 166 24.68 3.95 45.76
CA ASN A 166 25.32 4.65 46.90
C ASN A 166 24.53 4.42 48.20
N ASN A 167 25.08 3.55 49.04
CA ASN A 167 24.89 3.55 50.49
C ASN A 167 25.59 4.79 51.09
N ASN A 168 24.97 5.54 52.01
CA ASN A 168 25.17 5.38 53.47
C ASN A 168 24.60 6.57 54.29
N LYS A 169 23.88 6.20 55.36
CA LYS A 169 23.92 6.75 56.74
C LYS A 169 23.51 8.22 57.01
N ARG A 170 22.43 8.40 57.80
CA ARG A 170 22.46 8.64 59.27
C ARG A 170 21.25 9.45 59.80
N THR A 171 20.43 8.76 60.61
CA THR A 171 19.63 9.19 61.79
C THR A 171 18.92 10.54 61.83
N THR A 172 17.60 10.50 62.09
CA THR A 172 16.96 11.17 63.26
C THR A 172 15.63 10.50 63.62
N ARG A 173 15.25 10.71 64.89
CA ARG A 173 14.29 10.01 65.76
C ARG A 173 12.82 10.42 65.61
N ASN A 174 11.96 9.60 66.24
CA ASN A 174 10.60 9.85 66.79
C ASN A 174 9.48 9.99 65.75
N SER A 175 8.25 9.50 65.91
CA SER A 175 7.42 8.86 66.96
C SER A 175 6.09 8.54 66.22
N SER A 176 5.30 7.47 66.40
CA SER A 176 4.42 7.09 67.51
C SER A 176 3.25 6.26 66.91
N GLY A 177 2.70 5.29 67.65
CA GLY A 177 1.36 4.68 67.43
C GLY A 177 1.38 3.31 66.75
N THR A 178 1.31 2.16 67.45
CA THR A 178 0.08 1.47 67.98
C THR A 178 -0.84 1.06 66.82
N SER A 179 -1.17 -0.20 66.50
CA SER A 179 -1.61 -1.40 67.28
C SER A 179 -1.81 -2.57 66.27
N THR A 180 -1.19 -3.76 66.45
CA THR A 180 -1.80 -5.10 66.81
C THR A 180 -2.63 -5.86 65.73
N PRO A 181 -2.81 -7.20 65.79
CA PRO A 181 -1.99 -8.17 65.04
C PRO A 181 -2.80 -9.29 64.31
N GLY A 182 -2.08 -10.25 63.70
CA GLY A 182 -2.56 -11.58 63.30
C GLY A 182 -1.53 -12.20 62.34
N GLU A 183 -0.59 -13.04 62.76
CA GLU A 183 -0.74 -14.49 63.06
C GLU A 183 -1.53 -15.20 61.93
N SER A 184 -0.98 -16.16 61.18
CA SER A 184 -0.28 -17.36 61.65
C SER A 184 0.59 -18.04 60.58
N GLU A 185 1.66 -18.69 61.06
CA GLU A 185 2.22 -20.01 60.69
C GLU A 185 2.75 -20.23 59.25
N VAL A 186 4.05 -20.34 58.97
CA VAL A 186 5.15 -21.23 59.44
C VAL A 186 5.09 -22.67 58.92
N SER A 187 6.26 -23.13 58.46
CA SER A 187 6.72 -24.49 58.12
C SER A 187 6.55 -24.89 56.65
N SER A 188 7.56 -25.40 55.92
CA SER A 188 8.88 -25.94 56.29
C SER A 188 9.68 -26.25 55.00
N THR A 189 11.00 -26.03 55.04
CA THR A 189 12.16 -26.81 54.48
C THR A 189 11.95 -27.70 53.23
N SER A 190 12.82 -27.83 52.23
CA SER A 190 14.29 -27.64 52.15
C SER A 190 14.75 -27.91 50.69
N GLU A 191 15.97 -27.44 50.42
CA GLU A 191 16.98 -28.05 49.55
C GLU A 191 16.97 -27.90 48.02
N SER A 192 18.19 -28.04 47.52
CA SER A 192 18.87 -27.33 46.46
C SER A 192 19.24 -28.23 45.29
N GLY A 193 19.28 -27.68 44.08
CA GLY A 193 19.96 -28.30 42.94
C GLY A 193 19.93 -27.39 41.70
N PRO A 194 21.09 -27.04 41.09
CA PRO A 194 21.15 -26.16 39.92
C PRO A 194 21.28 -26.97 38.63
N GLU A 195 20.53 -26.65 37.57
CA GLU A 195 20.92 -27.08 36.22
C GLU A 195 20.44 -26.13 35.10
N THR A 196 21.42 -25.36 34.65
CA THR A 196 21.65 -24.73 33.34
C THR A 196 20.60 -24.88 32.23
N ALA A 197 20.04 -23.75 31.81
CA ALA A 197 19.43 -23.53 30.50
C ALA A 197 20.45 -22.91 29.51
N PRO A 198 20.50 -23.31 28.23
CA PRO A 198 21.40 -22.70 27.25
C PRO A 198 20.77 -21.47 26.58
N THR A 199 21.45 -20.34 26.77
CA THR A 199 21.88 -19.35 25.78
C THR A 199 20.92 -19.01 24.63
N ALA A 200 20.19 -17.90 24.80
CA ALA A 200 19.62 -17.13 23.69
C ALA A 200 20.74 -16.49 22.86
N ALA A 201 20.79 -16.84 21.57
CA ALA A 201 21.66 -16.20 20.60
C ALA A 201 21.27 -14.72 20.44
N ALA A 202 22.23 -13.84 20.69
CA ALA A 202 22.10 -12.41 20.46
C ALA A 202 22.02 -12.15 18.96
N THR A 203 20.82 -11.79 18.48
CA THR A 203 20.62 -11.20 17.16
C THR A 203 21.26 -9.82 17.14
N THR A 204 22.38 -9.68 16.42
CA THR A 204 23.00 -8.41 16.09
C THR A 204 22.13 -7.65 15.10
N THR A 205 21.22 -6.83 15.59
CA THR A 205 20.49 -5.86 14.78
C THR A 205 21.46 -4.78 14.31
N THR A 206 21.82 -4.82 13.04
CA THR A 206 22.58 -3.75 12.39
C THR A 206 21.60 -2.60 12.12
N THR A 207 21.56 -1.62 13.02
CA THR A 207 20.71 -0.42 12.92
C THR A 207 21.25 0.51 11.83
N SER A 208 20.79 0.34 10.59
CA SER A 208 20.88 1.39 9.59
C SER A 208 19.98 2.56 10.00
N PRO A 209 20.35 3.84 9.75
CA PRO A 209 19.46 4.96 10.01
C PRO A 209 18.20 4.81 9.15
N HIS A 210 17.06 4.53 9.79
CA HIS A 210 15.80 4.34 9.10
C HIS A 210 15.11 5.70 8.91
N SER A 211 14.93 6.12 7.66
CA SER A 211 14.14 7.30 7.30
C SER A 211 12.65 6.99 7.29
N GLU A 212 11.84 7.84 7.93
CA GLU A 212 10.38 7.73 7.94
C GLU A 212 9.76 7.81 6.53
N VAL A 213 8.61 7.16 6.31
CA VAL A 213 7.80 7.35 5.10
C VAL A 213 6.92 8.58 5.29
N LEU A 214 7.22 9.63 4.53
CA LEU A 214 6.51 10.92 4.62
C LEU A 214 5.34 11.03 3.64
N GLY A 215 5.31 10.16 2.65
CA GLY A 215 4.21 10.05 1.71
C GLY A 215 4.49 8.94 0.70
N PHE A 216 3.46 8.46 0.03
CA PHE A 216 3.64 7.51 -1.05
C PHE A 216 2.49 7.58 -2.06
N LEU A 217 2.74 7.02 -3.24
CA LEU A 217 1.74 6.70 -4.25
C LEU A 217 1.96 5.24 -4.68
N SER A 218 0.89 4.44 -4.76
CA SER A 218 0.95 3.09 -5.31
C SER A 218 0.09 2.96 -6.56
N PHE A 219 0.59 2.20 -7.55
CA PHE A 219 -0.05 2.09 -8.85
C PHE A 219 0.22 0.75 -9.54
N MET A 220 -0.63 0.42 -10.51
CA MET A 220 -0.39 -0.68 -11.46
C MET A 220 -0.51 -0.19 -12.90
N THR A 221 0.27 -0.80 -13.79
CA THR A 221 -0.02 -0.77 -15.23
C THR A 221 -0.99 -1.92 -15.52
N THR A 222 -2.18 -1.62 -16.04
CA THR A 222 -3.25 -2.61 -16.18
C THR A 222 -4.17 -2.31 -17.37
N TYR A 223 -5.16 -3.16 -17.57
CA TYR A 223 -6.29 -2.94 -18.46
C TYR A 223 -7.54 -2.60 -17.65
N GLU A 224 -8.21 -1.51 -17.99
CA GLU A 224 -9.54 -1.18 -17.49
C GLU A 224 -10.46 -0.93 -18.69
N ASP A 225 -11.55 -1.69 -18.77
CA ASP A 225 -12.53 -1.61 -19.84
C ASP A 225 -11.94 -1.61 -21.27
N GLY A 226 -10.91 -2.45 -21.47
CA GLY A 226 -10.22 -2.60 -22.76
C GLY A 226 -9.17 -1.52 -23.07
N LYS A 227 -8.96 -0.55 -22.17
CA LYS A 227 -7.96 0.51 -22.30
C LYS A 227 -6.73 0.20 -21.46
N LYS A 228 -5.54 0.51 -21.97
CA LYS A 228 -4.29 0.40 -21.20
C LYS A 228 -4.14 1.62 -20.30
N VAL A 229 -4.12 1.42 -18.99
CA VAL A 229 -4.16 2.52 -18.02
C VAL A 229 -3.08 2.39 -16.96
N LEU A 230 -2.71 3.53 -16.39
CA LEU A 230 -2.01 3.54 -15.11
C LEU A 230 -3.07 3.77 -14.03
N TYR A 231 -3.26 2.80 -13.14
CA TYR A 231 -4.25 2.89 -12.07
C TYR A 231 -3.58 3.28 -10.76
N CYS A 232 -3.93 4.44 -10.20
CA CYS A 232 -3.49 4.87 -8.88
C CYS A 232 -4.39 4.22 -7.82
N TYR A 233 -3.82 3.32 -7.03
CA TYR A 233 -4.52 2.60 -5.96
C TYR A 233 -4.59 3.43 -4.69
N GLU A 234 -3.46 4.04 -4.31
CA GLU A 234 -3.36 4.85 -3.10
C GLU A 234 -2.42 6.02 -3.31
N ILE A 235 -2.75 7.17 -2.72
CA ILE A 235 -1.85 8.30 -2.56
C ILE A 235 -2.08 8.90 -1.18
N HIS A 236 -1.03 8.92 -0.37
CA HIS A 236 -1.09 9.43 1.01
C HIS A 236 0.12 10.27 1.32
N ILE A 237 -0.13 11.44 1.91
CA ILE A 237 0.91 12.34 2.41
C ILE A 237 0.71 12.47 3.91
N HIS A 238 1.82 12.41 4.65
CA HIS A 238 1.82 12.63 6.09
C HIS A 238 1.07 13.95 6.43
N PRO A 239 0.15 13.95 7.41
CA PRO A 239 -0.73 15.10 7.68
C PRO A 239 0.01 16.44 7.84
N SER A 240 1.17 16.45 8.51
CA SER A 240 1.96 17.68 8.73
C SER A 240 2.59 18.26 7.44
N LEU A 241 2.61 17.49 6.35
CA LEU A 241 3.22 17.87 5.07
C LEU A 241 2.20 18.13 3.96
N GLN A 242 0.90 18.01 4.27
CA GLN A 242 -0.16 18.33 3.32
C GLN A 242 -0.18 19.84 3.00
N GLY A 243 -0.69 20.18 1.82
CA GLY A 243 -0.74 21.58 1.35
C GLY A 243 0.57 22.13 0.78
N GLN A 244 1.68 21.37 0.82
CA GLN A 244 2.98 21.80 0.30
C GLN A 244 3.25 21.42 -1.17
N GLY A 245 2.23 20.91 -1.88
CA GLY A 245 2.39 20.49 -3.28
C GLY A 245 2.95 19.08 -3.49
N ILE A 246 3.29 18.34 -2.43
CA ILE A 246 3.83 16.97 -2.52
C ILE A 246 2.90 16.04 -3.30
N GLY A 247 1.60 16.03 -2.98
CA GLY A 247 0.63 15.21 -3.70
C GLY A 247 0.55 15.56 -5.19
N ARG A 248 0.68 16.85 -5.54
CA ARG A 248 0.73 17.29 -6.95
C ARG A 248 1.99 16.77 -7.65
N HIS A 249 3.13 16.79 -6.96
CA HIS A 249 4.39 16.26 -7.50
C HIS A 249 4.30 14.76 -7.77
N LEU A 250 3.81 13.96 -6.81
CA LEU A 250 3.61 12.52 -6.98
C LEU A 250 2.65 12.20 -8.12
N MET A 251 1.52 12.91 -8.22
CA MET A 251 0.58 12.73 -9.34
C MET A 251 1.20 13.14 -10.68
N SER A 252 2.00 14.19 -10.72
CA SER A 252 2.68 14.61 -11.96
C SER A 252 3.69 13.56 -12.44
N LEU A 253 4.46 13.00 -11.51
CA LEU A 253 5.38 11.90 -11.79
C LEU A 253 4.63 10.64 -12.25
N PHE A 254 3.51 10.30 -11.61
CA PHE A 254 2.61 9.22 -12.01
C PHE A 254 2.08 9.41 -13.44
N GLU A 255 1.56 10.60 -13.77
CA GLU A 255 1.03 10.89 -15.11
C GLU A 255 2.11 10.83 -16.18
N GLU A 256 3.29 11.39 -15.90
CA GLU A 256 4.43 11.36 -16.82
C GLU A 256 4.95 9.92 -17.05
N THR A 257 4.96 9.11 -16.00
CA THR A 257 5.27 7.68 -16.11
C THR A 257 4.31 6.99 -17.08
N GLY A 258 3.00 7.27 -16.96
CA GLY A 258 1.98 6.72 -17.84
C GLY A 258 2.14 7.13 -19.30
N ARG A 259 2.45 8.41 -19.55
CA ARG A 259 2.78 8.93 -20.90
C ARG A 259 3.98 8.19 -21.50
N ARG A 260 5.08 8.06 -20.74
CA ARG A 260 6.32 7.44 -21.20
C ARG A 260 6.16 5.94 -21.49
N ILE A 261 5.29 5.25 -20.77
CA ILE A 261 4.94 3.85 -21.06
C ILE A 261 4.14 3.74 -22.38
N GLY A 262 3.36 4.76 -22.74
CA GLY A 262 2.43 4.73 -23.89
C GLY A 262 1.04 4.19 -23.52
N LEU A 263 0.59 4.54 -22.31
CA LEU A 263 -0.76 4.26 -21.81
C LEU A 263 -1.74 5.34 -22.27
N GLU A 264 -3.04 5.06 -22.15
CA GLU A 264 -4.08 5.95 -22.69
C GLU A 264 -4.55 6.99 -21.66
N LYS A 265 -4.63 6.60 -20.38
CA LYS A 265 -5.11 7.46 -19.29
C LYS A 265 -4.60 7.01 -17.92
N GLY A 266 -4.59 7.94 -16.99
CA GLY A 266 -4.49 7.67 -15.56
C GLY A 266 -5.88 7.49 -14.96
N MET A 267 -6.07 6.50 -14.10
CA MET A 267 -7.34 6.22 -13.41
C MET A 267 -7.15 6.12 -11.90
N LEU A 268 -8.21 6.39 -11.14
CA LEU A 268 -8.26 6.20 -9.70
C LEU A 268 -9.69 6.05 -9.18
N THR A 269 -9.84 5.47 -8.00
CA THR A 269 -11.10 5.49 -7.24
C THR A 269 -11.01 6.50 -6.11
N VAL A 270 -12.06 7.28 -5.89
CA VAL A 270 -12.17 8.20 -4.76
C VAL A 270 -13.52 8.05 -4.08
N PHE A 271 -13.52 8.01 -2.76
CA PHE A 271 -14.78 8.06 -1.99
C PHE A 271 -15.46 9.41 -2.19
N ARG A 272 -16.77 9.41 -2.44
CA ARG A 272 -17.55 10.65 -2.59
C ARG A 272 -17.51 11.51 -1.33
N ALA A 273 -17.44 10.87 -0.16
CA ALA A 273 -17.32 11.55 1.13
C ALA A 273 -15.97 12.27 1.32
N ASN A 274 -14.93 11.90 0.56
CA ASN A 274 -13.62 12.53 0.62
C ASN A 274 -13.56 13.78 -0.27
N SER A 275 -14.36 14.80 0.07
CA SER A 275 -14.44 16.06 -0.66
C SER A 275 -13.08 16.75 -0.87
N PRO A 276 -12.13 16.74 0.09
CA PRO A 276 -10.79 17.28 -0.14
C PRO A 276 -10.05 16.59 -1.30
N ALA A 277 -10.09 15.24 -1.36
CA ALA A 277 -9.47 14.49 -2.43
C ALA A 277 -10.19 14.68 -3.77
N VAL A 278 -11.52 14.69 -3.79
CA VAL A 278 -12.32 15.01 -5.00
C VAL A 278 -11.93 16.36 -5.57
N GLY A 279 -11.85 17.40 -4.73
CA GLY A 279 -11.41 18.73 -5.15
C GLY A 279 -9.95 18.75 -5.61
N PHE A 280 -9.07 17.98 -4.97
CA PHE A 280 -7.67 17.83 -5.39
C PHE A 280 -7.56 17.24 -6.80
N TYR A 281 -8.22 16.12 -7.09
CA TYR A 281 -8.18 15.49 -8.41
C TYR A 281 -8.83 16.36 -9.49
N SER A 282 -9.94 17.02 -9.18
CA SER A 282 -10.58 17.97 -10.11
C SER A 282 -9.63 19.10 -10.52
N ARG A 283 -8.87 19.68 -9.58
CA ARG A 283 -7.84 20.69 -9.87
C ARG A 283 -6.65 20.16 -10.67
N LEU A 284 -6.43 18.85 -10.70
CA LEU A 284 -5.43 18.20 -11.56
C LEU A 284 -5.98 17.86 -12.95
N GLY A 285 -7.27 18.10 -13.21
CA GLY A 285 -7.92 17.84 -14.48
C GLY A 285 -8.53 16.44 -14.60
N TYR A 286 -8.66 15.71 -13.50
CA TYR A 286 -9.41 14.45 -13.49
C TYR A 286 -10.91 14.71 -13.54
N THR A 287 -11.61 13.93 -14.36
CA THR A 287 -13.07 13.95 -14.50
C THR A 287 -13.66 12.60 -14.14
N VAL A 288 -14.98 12.53 -13.93
CA VAL A 288 -15.68 11.27 -13.71
C VAL A 288 -15.55 10.41 -14.97
N ASP A 289 -15.01 9.21 -14.82
CA ASP A 289 -14.81 8.27 -15.90
C ASP A 289 -16.15 7.70 -16.39
N GLU A 290 -16.24 7.36 -17.68
CA GLU A 290 -17.44 6.78 -18.29
C GLU A 290 -17.88 5.46 -17.63
N TYR A 291 -16.94 4.75 -17.00
CA TYR A 291 -17.19 3.50 -16.27
C TYR A 291 -17.44 3.69 -14.76
N SER A 292 -17.45 4.93 -14.28
CA SER A 292 -17.82 5.22 -12.89
C SER A 292 -19.27 4.77 -12.62
N PRO A 293 -19.58 4.15 -11.47
CA PRO A 293 -20.93 3.74 -11.16
C PRO A 293 -21.88 4.94 -11.16
N GLY A 294 -23.05 4.77 -11.79
CA GLY A 294 -24.16 5.71 -11.72
C GLY A 294 -25.13 5.43 -10.56
N PRO A 295 -26.08 6.34 -10.29
CA PRO A 295 -27.12 6.13 -9.30
C PRO A 295 -27.97 4.90 -9.63
N ARG A 296 -28.31 4.10 -8.62
CA ARG A 296 -29.17 2.92 -8.78
C ARG A 296 -30.55 3.17 -8.17
N LYS A 297 -31.61 3.02 -8.98
CA LYS A 297 -33.00 3.08 -8.49
C LYS A 297 -33.43 1.72 -7.95
N LEU A 298 -33.84 1.68 -6.69
CA LEU A 298 -34.33 0.48 -6.01
C LEU A 298 -35.81 0.23 -6.34
N ARG A 299 -36.28 -0.99 -6.07
CA ARG A 299 -37.67 -1.43 -6.34
C ARG A 299 -38.73 -0.56 -5.64
N ASN A 300 -38.39 0.04 -4.50
CA ASN A 300 -39.26 0.94 -3.74
C ASN A 300 -39.22 2.41 -4.24
N GLY A 301 -38.50 2.69 -5.32
CA GLY A 301 -38.38 4.03 -5.89
C GLY A 301 -37.22 4.87 -5.32
N THR A 302 -36.56 4.43 -4.24
CA THR A 302 -35.39 5.13 -3.66
C THR A 302 -34.21 5.11 -4.64
N VAL A 303 -33.60 6.26 -4.88
CA VAL A 303 -32.34 6.38 -5.65
C VAL A 303 -31.18 6.30 -4.67
N LYS A 304 -30.28 5.33 -4.88
CA LYS A 304 -29.06 5.17 -4.10
C LYS A 304 -27.86 5.62 -4.94
N GLU A 305 -27.21 6.67 -4.50
CA GLU A 305 -25.93 7.11 -5.03
C GLU A 305 -24.83 6.10 -4.66
N PRO A 306 -23.83 5.90 -5.53
CA PRO A 306 -22.62 5.17 -5.15
C PRO A 306 -21.83 5.98 -4.12
N ASP A 307 -21.10 5.28 -3.27
CA ASP A 307 -20.24 5.82 -2.21
C ASP A 307 -18.84 6.23 -2.73
N TYR A 308 -18.50 5.87 -3.96
CA TYR A 308 -17.27 6.26 -4.64
C TYR A 308 -17.53 6.69 -6.09
N LEU A 309 -16.50 7.29 -6.68
CA LEU A 309 -16.39 7.62 -8.10
C LEU A 309 -15.12 7.00 -8.67
N ILE A 310 -15.16 6.63 -9.94
CA ILE A 310 -13.96 6.35 -10.72
C ILE A 310 -13.65 7.65 -11.48
N LEU A 311 -12.45 8.17 -11.31
CA LEU A 311 -11.97 9.34 -12.03
C LEU A 311 -10.88 8.94 -13.01
N SER A 312 -10.78 9.68 -14.11
CA SER A 312 -9.69 9.50 -15.05
C SER A 312 -9.23 10.80 -15.71
N LYS A 313 -8.05 10.74 -16.32
CA LYS A 313 -7.44 11.81 -17.09
C LYS A 313 -6.62 11.20 -18.24
N ALA A 314 -6.93 11.60 -19.47
CA ALA A 314 -6.16 11.19 -20.64
C ALA A 314 -4.74 11.74 -20.57
N PHE A 315 -3.78 10.97 -21.07
CA PHE A 315 -2.36 11.32 -21.05
C PHE A 315 -1.94 12.27 -22.16
#